data_AF-A0A350TI15-F1
#
_entry.id   AF-A0A350TI15-F1
#
_cell.length_a   1.000
_cell.length_b   1.000
_cell.length_c   1.000
_cell.angle_alpha   90.00
_cell.angle_beta   90.00
_cell.angle_gamma   90.00
#
_symmetry.space_group_name_H-M   'P 1'
#
loop_
_entity.id
_entity.type
_entity.pdbx_description
1 polymer ?
#
loop_
_entity_poly.entity_id
_entity_poly.type
_entity_poly.pdbx_seq_one_letter_code
_entity_poly.pdbx_strand_id
1 'polypeptide(L)'
;MTKAELREKLLGGAVMDDLFAFRNGQDCEIFKATRFERSDDIIYIPDLALNLIPVTEPANGPEDVEEIVGCCYTGNDFVEECGGDVEKARHLFWYCDWQHPSSALPEIEDDEEE
;
A
#
# COMPACT_ATOMS: atom_id res chain seq x y z
N MET A 1 0.67 -4.47 -11.33
CA MET A 1 0.85 -3.05 -11.69
C MET A 1 1.89 -2.47 -10.78
N THR A 2 2.94 -1.90 -11.35
CA THR A 2 4.04 -1.29 -10.61
C THR A 2 3.72 0.16 -10.21
N LYS A 3 4.51 0.72 -9.29
CA LYS A 3 4.46 2.16 -8.95
C LYS A 3 4.68 3.07 -10.17
N ALA A 4 5.57 2.68 -11.08
CA ALA A 4 5.86 3.44 -12.29
C ALA A 4 4.65 3.46 -13.24
N GLU A 5 4.01 2.31 -13.44
CA GLU A 5 2.79 2.21 -14.25
C GLU A 5 1.63 2.98 -13.61
N LEU A 6 1.47 2.91 -12.29
CA LEU A 6 0.45 3.67 -11.57
C LEU A 6 0.64 5.18 -11.80
N ARG A 7 1.87 5.68 -11.60
CA ARG A 7 2.21 7.09 -11.83
C ARG A 7 1.84 7.54 -13.24
N GLU A 8 2.23 6.79 -14.27
CA GLU A 8 1.91 7.12 -15.66
C GLU A 8 0.39 7.20 -15.88
N LYS A 9 -0.36 6.25 -15.35
CA LYS A 9 -1.82 6.22 -15.48
C LYS A 9 -2.50 7.38 -14.76
N LEU A 10 -2.09 7.72 -13.54
CA LEU A 10 -2.66 8.82 -12.78
C LEU A 10 -2.35 10.18 -13.44
N LEU A 11 -1.13 10.37 -13.96
CA LEU A 11 -0.80 11.55 -14.78
C LEU A 11 -1.64 11.63 -16.06
N GLY A 12 -2.07 10.48 -16.59
CA GLY A 12 -3.00 10.36 -17.71
C GLY A 12 -4.47 10.59 -17.35
N GLY A 13 -4.79 10.86 -16.08
CA GLY A 13 -6.14 11.12 -15.60
C GLY A 13 -6.96 9.88 -15.22
N ALA A 14 -6.33 8.71 -15.10
CA ALA A 14 -7.00 7.53 -14.54
C ALA A 14 -7.36 7.78 -13.07
N VAL A 15 -8.46 7.17 -12.61
CA VAL A 15 -8.92 7.23 -11.22
C VAL A 15 -8.58 5.91 -10.51
N MET A 16 -8.42 5.95 -9.20
CA MET A 16 -7.98 4.78 -8.42
C MET A 16 -8.97 3.61 -8.48
N ASP A 17 -10.28 3.90 -8.53
CA ASP A 17 -11.37 2.91 -8.63
C ASP A 17 -11.31 2.06 -9.92
N ASP A 18 -10.78 2.62 -11.02
CA ASP A 18 -10.60 1.90 -12.28
C ASP A 18 -9.36 0.97 -12.25
N LEU A 19 -8.44 1.20 -11.32
CA LEU A 19 -7.11 0.56 -11.29
C LEU A 19 -7.00 -0.55 -10.25
N PHE A 20 -7.77 -0.46 -9.17
CA PHE A 20 -7.70 -1.39 -8.05
C PHE A 20 -9.08 -1.82 -7.60
N ALA A 21 -9.20 -3.09 -7.21
CA ALA A 21 -10.39 -3.59 -6.53
C ALA A 21 -10.22 -3.38 -5.02
N PHE A 22 -10.79 -2.31 -4.50
CA PHE A 22 -10.76 -2.01 -3.07
C PHE A 22 -11.64 -2.98 -2.28
N ARG A 23 -11.28 -3.16 -1.02
CA ARG A 23 -11.97 -4.02 -0.06
C ARG A 23 -12.01 -3.36 1.31
N ASN A 24 -12.91 -3.85 2.16
CA ASN A 24 -12.95 -3.41 3.54
C ASN A 24 -11.74 -3.94 4.31
N GLY A 25 -11.03 -3.04 4.98
CA GLY A 25 -10.12 -3.34 6.10
C GLY A 25 -10.86 -3.25 7.43
N GLN A 26 -10.20 -2.72 8.46
CA GLN A 26 -10.82 -2.42 9.75
C GLN A 26 -11.60 -1.10 9.71
N ASP A 27 -12.87 -1.16 9.32
CA ASP A 27 -13.79 0.00 9.18
C ASP A 27 -13.33 1.06 8.16
N CYS A 28 -12.48 0.68 7.20
CA CYS A 28 -11.98 1.54 6.12
C CYS A 28 -11.89 0.81 4.78
N GLU A 29 -11.62 1.55 3.70
CA GLU A 29 -11.31 0.99 2.38
C GLU A 29 -9.79 0.89 2.20
N ILE A 30 -9.32 -0.26 1.73
CA ILE A 30 -7.92 -0.55 1.46
C ILE A 30 -7.79 -1.31 0.13
N PHE A 31 -6.56 -1.39 -0.39
CA PHE A 31 -6.20 -2.43 -1.35
C PHE A 31 -5.25 -3.42 -0.68
N LYS A 32 -5.49 -4.72 -0.84
CA LYS A 32 -4.57 -5.75 -0.36
C LYS A 32 -4.67 -6.99 -1.23
N ALA A 33 -3.54 -7.39 -1.80
CA ALA A 33 -3.40 -8.60 -2.60
C ALA A 33 -3.76 -9.85 -1.78
N THR A 34 -4.08 -10.94 -2.48
CA THR A 34 -4.46 -12.21 -1.82
C THR A 34 -3.29 -12.95 -1.19
N ARG A 35 -2.06 -12.59 -1.54
CA ARG A 35 -0.83 -13.19 -0.99
C ARG A 35 0.31 -12.19 -1.05
N PHE A 36 1.27 -12.39 -0.16
CA PHE A 36 2.55 -11.70 -0.22
C PHE A 36 3.40 -12.25 -1.37
N GLU A 37 3.91 -11.34 -2.21
CA GLU A 37 4.88 -11.64 -3.26
C GLU A 37 5.95 -10.56 -3.28
N ARG A 38 7.22 -10.96 -3.12
CA ARG A 38 8.36 -10.07 -3.32
C ARG A 38 8.47 -9.73 -4.80
N SER A 39 7.98 -8.56 -5.17
CA SER A 39 7.89 -8.06 -6.53
C SER A 39 7.82 -6.53 -6.52
N ASP A 40 7.90 -5.93 -7.71
CA ASP A 40 7.68 -4.48 -7.93
C ASP A 40 6.20 -4.13 -8.15
N ASP A 41 5.31 -5.13 -8.09
CA ASP A 41 3.87 -4.91 -8.16
C ASP A 41 3.36 -4.38 -6.82
N ILE A 42 2.42 -3.43 -6.90
CA ILE A 42 1.70 -2.93 -5.73
C ILE A 42 0.83 -4.06 -5.19
N ILE A 43 1.02 -4.39 -3.91
CA ILE A 43 0.30 -5.44 -3.20
C ILE A 43 -0.53 -4.90 -2.02
N TYR A 44 -0.33 -3.65 -1.63
CA TYR A 44 -1.03 -3.05 -0.50
C TYR A 44 -1.18 -1.53 -0.67
N ILE A 45 -2.34 -0.99 -0.27
CA ILE A 45 -2.60 0.44 -0.09
C ILE A 45 -3.37 0.54 1.24
N PRO A 46 -2.90 1.36 2.20
CA PRO A 46 -3.56 1.57 3.49
C PRO A 46 -4.88 2.33 3.33
N ASP A 47 -5.50 2.71 4.45
CA ASP A 47 -6.77 3.44 4.49
C ASP A 47 -6.77 4.63 3.51
N LEU A 48 -7.63 4.54 2.48
CA LEU A 48 -7.71 5.52 1.42
C LEU A 48 -8.19 6.89 1.93
N ALA A 49 -9.17 6.90 2.83
CA ALA A 49 -9.77 8.13 3.34
C ALA A 49 -8.82 8.84 4.31
N LEU A 50 -8.14 8.09 5.18
CA LEU A 50 -7.16 8.64 6.10
C LEU A 50 -5.97 9.29 5.37
N ASN A 51 -5.58 8.69 4.24
CA ASN A 51 -4.49 9.19 3.39
C ASN A 51 -4.95 10.17 2.31
N LEU A 52 -6.22 10.59 2.32
CA LEU A 52 -6.80 11.54 1.36
C LEU A 52 -6.62 11.09 -0.11
N ILE A 53 -6.59 9.79 -0.37
CA ILE A 53 -6.44 9.24 -1.73
C ILE A 53 -7.78 9.41 -2.48
N PRO A 54 -7.82 10.17 -3.58
CA PRO A 54 -9.03 10.31 -4.38
C PRO A 54 -9.35 8.99 -5.09
N VAL A 55 -10.54 8.45 -4.82
CA VAL A 55 -10.96 7.14 -5.35
C VAL A 55 -11.61 7.27 -6.72
N THR A 56 -12.60 8.16 -6.83
CA THR A 56 -13.45 8.33 -8.02
C THR A 56 -13.11 9.56 -8.85
N GLU A 57 -12.14 10.36 -8.40
CA GLU A 57 -11.72 11.60 -9.05
C GLU A 57 -10.23 11.49 -9.47
N PRO A 58 -9.82 12.12 -10.58
CA PRO A 58 -8.42 12.16 -10.96
C PRO A 58 -7.57 12.91 -9.92
N ALA A 59 -6.29 12.58 -9.85
CA ALA A 59 -5.33 13.32 -9.03
C ALA A 59 -5.26 14.80 -9.44
N ASN A 60 -5.08 15.69 -8.47
CA ASN A 60 -5.04 17.14 -8.65
C ASN A 60 -3.66 17.65 -9.10
N GLY A 61 -3.03 16.92 -10.02
CA GLY A 61 -1.73 17.24 -10.59
C GLY A 61 -0.57 16.38 -10.07
N PRO A 62 0.67 16.64 -10.54
CA PRO A 62 1.80 15.74 -10.34
C PRO A 62 2.22 15.54 -8.87
N GLU A 63 2.08 16.56 -8.03
CA GLU A 63 2.45 16.45 -6.59
C GLU A 63 1.52 15.46 -5.88
N ASP A 64 0.22 15.57 -6.11
CA ASP A 64 -0.80 14.64 -5.58
C ASP A 64 -0.58 13.21 -6.09
N VAL A 65 -0.15 13.04 -7.34
CA VAL A 65 0.23 11.72 -7.87
C VAL A 65 1.37 11.09 -7.07
N GLU A 66 2.41 11.85 -6.71
CA GLU A 66 3.52 11.30 -5.92
C GLU A 66 3.08 10.96 -4.49
N GLU A 67 2.17 11.73 -3.89
CA GLU A 67 1.60 11.42 -2.57
C GLU A 67 0.81 10.10 -2.60
N ILE A 68 -0.06 9.92 -3.61
CA ILE A 68 -0.83 8.68 -3.81
C ILE A 68 0.11 7.48 -4.03
N VAL A 69 1.10 7.63 -4.92
CA VAL A 69 2.07 6.56 -5.22
C VAL A 69 2.94 6.24 -4.00
N GLY A 70 3.23 7.23 -3.16
CA GLY A 70 3.93 7.06 -1.89
C GLY A 70 3.18 6.19 -0.88
N CYS A 71 1.84 6.15 -0.97
CA CYS A 71 0.99 5.30 -0.15
C CYS A 71 0.78 3.89 -0.74
N CYS A 72 1.29 3.61 -1.93
CA CYS A 72 1.18 2.28 -2.53
C CYS A 72 2.41 1.45 -2.20
N TYR A 73 2.25 0.22 -1.72
CA TYR A 73 3.34 -0.63 -1.27
C TYR A 73 3.46 -1.90 -2.10
N THR A 74 4.68 -2.19 -2.52
CA THR A 74 5.11 -3.41 -3.20
C THR A 74 5.68 -4.41 -2.20
N GLY A 75 5.83 -5.67 -2.60
CA GLY A 75 6.50 -6.65 -1.76
C GLY A 75 7.95 -6.27 -1.45
N ASN A 76 8.63 -5.60 -2.38
CA ASN A 76 9.97 -5.08 -2.14
C ASN A 76 9.98 -3.96 -1.07
N ASP A 77 8.96 -3.08 -1.02
CA ASP A 77 8.86 -2.05 0.02
C ASP A 77 8.70 -2.68 1.42
N PHE A 78 7.88 -3.73 1.56
CA PHE A 78 7.75 -4.45 2.83
C PHE A 78 9.07 -5.09 3.28
N VAL A 79 9.83 -5.67 2.33
CA VAL A 79 11.15 -6.26 2.63
C VAL A 79 12.15 -5.19 3.06
N GLU A 80 12.13 -4.02 2.41
CA GLU A 80 12.98 -2.89 2.79
C GLU A 80 12.64 -2.38 4.20
N GLU A 81 11.36 -2.18 4.49
CA GLU A 81 10.86 -1.77 5.82
C GLU A 81 11.32 -2.75 6.91
N CYS A 82 11.35 -4.05 6.61
CA CYS A 82 11.82 -5.10 7.52
C CYS A 82 13.35 -5.33 7.48
N GLY A 83 14.14 -4.38 6.96
CA GLY A 83 15.60 -4.48 6.94
C GLY A 83 16.15 -5.64 6.11
N GLY A 84 15.39 -6.11 5.11
CA GLY A 84 15.74 -7.24 4.26
C GLY A 84 15.16 -8.59 4.70
N ASP A 85 14.47 -8.67 5.84
CA ASP A 85 13.86 -9.90 6.33
C ASP A 85 12.55 -10.20 5.59
N VAL A 86 12.56 -11.27 4.78
CA VAL A 86 11.42 -11.66 3.93
C VAL A 86 10.31 -12.33 4.72
N GLU A 87 10.61 -13.08 5.79
CA GLU A 87 9.56 -13.73 6.57
C GLU A 87 8.88 -12.71 7.47
N LYS A 88 9.63 -11.77 8.05
CA LYS A 88 9.07 -10.63 8.77
C LYS A 88 8.23 -9.73 7.86
N ALA A 89 8.70 -9.44 6.65
CA ALA A 89 7.92 -8.70 5.65
C ALA A 89 6.61 -9.39 5.28
N ARG A 90 6.61 -10.73 5.19
CA ARG A 90 5.39 -11.51 4.99
C ARG A 90 4.46 -11.38 6.19
N HIS A 91 4.98 -11.46 7.42
CA HIS A 91 4.19 -11.31 8.63
C HIS A 91 3.57 -9.90 8.73
N LEU A 92 4.37 -8.86 8.52
CA LEU A 92 3.95 -7.46 8.46
C LEU A 92 2.85 -7.25 7.41
N PHE A 93 3.02 -7.79 6.20
CA PHE A 93 1.99 -7.73 5.17
C PHE A 93 0.66 -8.30 5.63
N TRP A 94 0.66 -9.44 6.33
CA TRP A 94 -0.57 -10.04 6.83
C TRP A 94 -1.19 -9.23 7.98
N TYR A 95 -0.35 -8.63 8.82
CA TYR A 95 -0.76 -7.79 9.94
C TYR A 95 -1.41 -6.47 9.50
N CYS A 96 -0.89 -5.81 8.46
CA CYS A 96 -1.45 -4.55 7.96
C CYS A 96 -2.91 -4.68 7.51
N ASP A 97 -3.84 -3.92 8.09
CA ASP A 97 -5.26 -3.97 7.71
C ASP A 97 -5.92 -2.59 7.57
N TRP A 98 -5.16 -1.52 7.79
CA TRP A 98 -5.57 -0.13 7.55
C TRP A 98 -4.36 0.83 7.60
N GLN A 99 -3.36 0.52 8.40
CA GLN A 99 -2.19 1.33 8.69
C GLN A 99 -1.06 1.19 7.65
N HIS A 100 -0.10 2.14 7.64
CA HIS A 100 1.14 2.01 6.88
C HIS A 100 2.02 0.89 7.45
N PRO A 101 2.84 0.20 6.63
CA PRO A 101 3.78 -0.83 7.12
C PRO A 101 4.72 -0.32 8.22
N SER A 102 5.23 0.91 8.09
CA SER A 102 6.10 1.52 9.11
C SER A 102 5.41 1.79 10.44
N SER A 103 4.08 1.97 10.44
CA SER A 103 3.29 2.11 11.67
C SER A 103 2.96 0.77 12.30
N ALA A 104 2.81 -0.28 11.50
CA ALA A 104 2.53 -1.64 11.95
C ALA A 104 3.78 -2.40 12.45
N LEU A 105 4.95 -2.07 11.91
CA LEU A 105 6.20 -2.81 12.18
C LEU A 105 6.51 -2.91 13.69
N PRO A 106 6.42 -1.84 14.50
CA PRO A 106 6.69 -1.95 15.93
C PRO A 106 5.75 -2.91 16.66
N GLU A 107 4.48 -2.99 16.24
CA GLU A 107 3.49 -3.85 16.89
C GLU A 107 3.79 -5.33 16.68
N ILE A 108 4.27 -5.71 15.50
CA ILE A 108 4.69 -7.10 15.24
C ILE A 108 6.07 -7.43 15.83
N GLU A 109 6.90 -6.43 16.10
CA GLU A 109 8.20 -6.61 16.78
C GLU A 109 8.00 -6.88 18.26
N ASP A 110 7.09 -6.15 18.90
CA ASP A 110 6.76 -6.33 20.31
C ASP A 110 6.10 -7.70 20.57
N ASP A 111 5.29 -8.20 19.63
CA ASP A 111 4.65 -9.54 19.71
C ASP A 111 5.65 -10.71 19.60
N GLU A 112 6.86 -10.52 19.06
CA GLU A 112 7.91 -11.55 18.98
C GLU A 112 8.71 -11.70 20.30
N GLU A 113 8.60 -10.74 21.24
CA GLU A 113 9.34 -10.71 22.50
C GLU A 113 8.62 -11.37 23.70
N GLU A 114 7.41 -11.92 23.54
CA GLU A 114 6.66 -12.70 24.56
C GLU A 114 6.85 -14.23 24.48
#